data_AF-A0AAX6GMJ5-F1
#
_entry.id   AF-A0AAX6GMJ5-F1
#
_cell.length_a   1.000
_cell.length_b   1.000
_cell.length_c   1.000
_cell.angle_alpha   90.00
_cell.angle_beta   90.00
_cell.angle_gamma   90.00
#
_symmetry.space_group_name_H-M   'P 1'
#
loop_
_entity.id
_entity.type
_entity.pdbx_description
1 polymer ?
#
loop_
_entity_poly.entity_id
_entity_poly.type
_entity_poly.pdbx_seq_one_letter_code
_entity_poly.pdbx_strand_id
1 'polypeptide(L)'
;MINPFLVWILQVQVGGSPVYKVERKLGKGGFGQVFVGRRVGGSERGSGSGALEVALKFEHRTSKGCNYGPPYEWQVYSALGGSHGVPRVHFKGRQGDYYVMVMDMLGPSLWDAWNSSGQAMSSEMVACIAVESISILEKVHSKGYVHGDVKPENFLLGQPATPQEKKLYLVDLGLATKWKDTNGQHVEYDQRPDVFRGTVRYASVHAHLGRTASRRDDLESLAYTLIFLHRGRLSWQGYQGDNKSYLVCKKKMSTSPEILVPTALHLFSNF
;
A
#
# COMPACT_ATOMS: atom_id res chain seq x y z
N MET A 1 -2.60 -26.08 -8.85
CA MET A 1 -2.84 -26.72 -7.54
C MET A 1 -3.32 -25.66 -6.56
N ILE A 2 -4.56 -25.76 -6.08
CA ILE A 2 -5.12 -24.85 -5.09
C ILE A 2 -4.45 -25.17 -3.75
N ASN A 3 -3.95 -24.14 -3.06
CA ASN A 3 -3.28 -24.29 -1.78
C ASN A 3 -4.25 -24.94 -0.76
N PRO A 4 -3.90 -26.05 -0.07
CA PRO A 4 -4.79 -26.71 0.90
C PRO A 4 -5.28 -25.83 2.07
N PHE A 5 -4.75 -24.61 2.18
CA PHE A 5 -4.99 -23.61 3.23
C PHE A 5 -6.37 -22.93 3.18
N LEU A 6 -7.16 -23.05 2.11
CA LEU A 6 -8.48 -22.39 1.97
C LEU A 6 -9.65 -23.35 1.72
N VAL A 7 -9.42 -24.66 1.74
CA VAL A 7 -10.47 -25.66 1.48
C VAL A 7 -11.59 -25.62 2.54
N TRP A 8 -11.38 -24.96 3.68
CA TRP A 8 -12.32 -24.91 4.80
C TRP A 8 -13.02 -23.57 5.05
N ILE A 9 -12.64 -22.47 4.38
CA ILE A 9 -13.34 -21.18 4.50
C ILE A 9 -13.95 -20.82 3.15
N LEU A 10 -15.03 -21.53 2.80
CA LEU A 10 -15.87 -21.18 1.65
C LEU A 10 -16.67 -19.90 1.93
N GLN A 11 -16.91 -19.58 3.20
CA GLN A 11 -17.73 -18.46 3.64
C GLN A 11 -17.13 -17.74 4.84
N VAL A 12 -17.27 -16.42 4.87
CA VAL A 12 -16.82 -15.53 5.94
C VAL A 12 -17.98 -14.73 6.49
N GLN A 13 -18.04 -14.64 7.82
CA GLN A 13 -18.91 -13.72 8.52
C GLN A 13 -18.20 -13.21 9.78
N VAL A 14 -17.93 -11.91 9.85
CA VAL A 14 -17.18 -11.30 10.96
C VAL A 14 -17.78 -9.98 11.40
N GLY A 15 -17.74 -9.68 12.70
CA GLY A 15 -18.14 -8.36 13.22
C GLY A 15 -19.55 -7.92 12.82
N GLY A 16 -20.49 -8.87 12.72
CA GLY A 16 -21.88 -8.60 12.31
C GLY A 16 -22.06 -8.39 10.80
N SER A 17 -21.07 -8.73 9.98
CA SER A 17 -21.16 -8.62 8.52
C SER A 17 -22.23 -9.55 7.93
N PRO A 18 -22.65 -9.30 6.67
CA PRO A 18 -23.24 -10.34 5.84
C PRO A 18 -22.29 -11.54 5.68
N VAL A 19 -22.84 -12.67 5.23
CA VAL A 19 -22.03 -13.82 4.83
C VAL A 19 -21.43 -13.54 3.45
N TYR A 20 -20.12 -13.73 3.29
CA TYR A 20 -19.42 -13.60 2.01
C TYR A 20 -18.82 -14.93 1.59
N LYS A 21 -19.11 -15.37 0.36
CA LYS A 21 -18.39 -16.47 -0.27
C LYS A 21 -17.00 -16.01 -0.68
N VAL A 22 -15.97 -16.74 -0.27
CA VAL A 22 -14.59 -16.45 -0.69
C VAL A 22 -14.39 -16.97 -2.10
N GLU A 23 -13.92 -16.11 -3.00
CA GLU A 23 -13.69 -16.44 -4.40
C GLU A 23 -12.19 -16.36 -4.75
N ARG A 24 -11.88 -15.87 -5.95
CA ARG A 24 -10.50 -15.81 -6.46
C ARG A 24 -9.61 -14.93 -5.58
N LYS A 25 -8.33 -15.32 -5.49
CA LYS A 25 -7.29 -14.53 -4.86
C LYS A 25 -7.03 -13.25 -5.66
N LEU A 26 -6.90 -12.13 -4.95
CA LEU A 26 -6.49 -10.83 -5.52
C LEU A 26 -4.99 -10.64 -5.40
N GLY A 27 -4.40 -11.03 -4.26
CA GLY A 27 -2.99 -10.83 -4.03
C GLY A 27 -2.50 -11.42 -2.72
N LYS A 28 -1.20 -11.25 -2.48
CA LYS A 28 -0.55 -11.56 -1.20
C LYS A 28 0.23 -10.30 -0.80
N GLY A 29 -0.15 -9.71 0.33
CA GLY A 29 0.60 -8.61 0.94
C GLY A 29 1.73 -9.14 1.84
N GLY A 30 2.48 -8.22 2.47
CA GLY A 30 3.57 -8.58 3.38
C GLY A 30 3.14 -9.42 4.59
N PHE A 31 1.89 -9.24 5.04
CA PHE A 31 1.37 -9.80 6.29
C PHE A 31 0.16 -10.74 6.11
N GLY A 32 -0.44 -10.78 4.92
CA GLY A 32 -1.69 -11.50 4.68
C GLY A 32 -1.99 -11.83 3.22
N GLN A 33 -3.17 -12.42 3.00
CA GLN A 33 -3.69 -12.76 1.69
C GLN A 33 -5.02 -12.04 1.45
N VAL A 34 -5.24 -11.57 0.22
CA VAL A 34 -6.44 -10.82 -0.14
C VAL A 34 -7.21 -11.59 -1.21
N PHE A 35 -8.52 -11.70 -1.04
CA PHE A 35 -9.45 -12.41 -1.91
C PHE A 35 -10.66 -11.55 -2.25
N VAL A 36 -11.33 -11.87 -3.35
CA VAL A 36 -12.70 -11.38 -3.59
C VAL A 36 -13.65 -12.10 -2.63
N GLY A 37 -14.48 -11.34 -1.94
CA GLY A 37 -15.65 -11.83 -1.22
C GLY A 37 -16.92 -11.46 -1.97
N ARG A 38 -17.78 -12.42 -2.25
CA ARG A 38 -19.10 -12.16 -2.85
C ARG A 38 -20.19 -12.39 -1.82
N ARG A 39 -21.02 -11.38 -1.58
CA ARG A 39 -22.10 -11.45 -0.58
C ARG A 39 -23.08 -12.58 -0.93
N VAL A 40 -23.45 -13.38 0.08
CA VAL A 40 -24.47 -14.43 -0.02
C VAL A 40 -25.81 -13.85 0.41
N GLY A 41 -26.78 -13.81 -0.53
CA GLY A 41 -28.12 -13.28 -0.27
C GLY A 41 -28.19 -11.75 -0.27
N GLY A 42 -29.19 -11.23 -0.97
CA GLY A 42 -29.45 -9.80 -1.17
C GLY A 42 -29.60 -9.45 -2.65
N SER A 43 -30.64 -8.70 -3.00
CA SER A 43 -30.69 -7.99 -4.29
C SER A 43 -30.10 -6.60 -4.10
N GLU A 44 -29.34 -6.16 -5.10
CA GLU A 44 -28.93 -4.78 -5.39
C GLU A 44 -27.44 -4.43 -5.29
N ARG A 45 -27.10 -3.53 -6.22
CA ARG A 45 -25.83 -2.88 -6.53
C ARG A 45 -25.49 -1.83 -5.47
N GLY A 46 -25.45 -2.24 -4.20
CA GLY A 46 -24.98 -1.38 -3.12
C GLY A 46 -23.48 -1.08 -3.24
N SER A 47 -23.03 0.04 -2.68
CA SER A 47 -21.62 0.33 -2.41
C SER A 47 -21.36 0.23 -0.90
N GLY A 48 -20.10 0.11 -0.49
CA GLY A 48 -19.70 0.03 0.91
C GLY A 48 -20.14 -1.26 1.62
N SER A 49 -20.70 -1.14 2.84
CA SER A 49 -21.10 -2.30 3.66
C SER A 49 -22.20 -3.18 3.04
N GLY A 50 -22.93 -2.65 2.06
CA GLY A 50 -23.95 -3.38 1.29
C GLY A 50 -23.45 -3.98 -0.02
N ALA A 51 -22.17 -3.79 -0.38
CA ALA A 51 -21.64 -4.16 -1.68
C ALA A 51 -21.72 -5.66 -1.98
N LEU A 52 -21.99 -5.98 -3.25
CA LEU A 52 -22.05 -7.35 -3.75
C LEU A 52 -20.66 -8.01 -3.72
N GLU A 53 -19.62 -7.24 -4.05
CA GLU A 53 -18.22 -7.66 -4.01
C GLU A 53 -17.42 -6.77 -3.06
N VAL A 54 -16.56 -7.41 -2.27
CA VAL A 54 -15.68 -6.80 -1.27
C VAL A 54 -14.28 -7.40 -1.38
N ALA A 55 -13.27 -6.69 -0.87
CA ALA A 55 -11.95 -7.28 -0.65
C ALA A 55 -11.89 -7.90 0.76
N LEU A 56 -11.55 -9.19 0.84
CA LEU A 56 -11.36 -9.92 2.08
C LEU A 56 -9.87 -10.10 2.33
N LYS A 57 -9.32 -9.43 3.34
CA LYS A 57 -7.92 -9.59 3.78
C LYS A 57 -7.86 -10.51 4.99
N PHE A 58 -7.06 -11.57 4.88
CA PHE A 58 -6.86 -12.59 5.92
C PHE A 58 -5.42 -12.57 6.41
N GLU A 59 -5.27 -12.60 7.72
CA GLU A 59 -3.99 -12.74 8.42
C GLU A 59 -4.11 -13.83 9.48
N HIS A 60 -3.21 -14.81 9.44
CA HIS A 60 -3.23 -15.91 10.41
C HIS A 60 -2.76 -15.41 11.77
N ARG A 61 -3.29 -15.95 12.87
CA ARG A 61 -2.93 -15.53 14.23
C ARG A 61 -1.44 -15.70 14.56
N THR A 62 -0.74 -16.58 13.85
CA THR A 62 0.71 -16.80 14.00
C THR A 62 1.56 -15.98 13.02
N SER A 63 0.94 -15.14 12.19
CA SER A 63 1.65 -14.19 11.34
C SER A 63 2.43 -13.18 12.18
N LYS A 64 3.53 -12.66 11.62
CA LYS A 64 4.30 -11.58 12.25
C LYS A 64 3.38 -10.39 12.54
N GLY A 65 3.45 -9.86 13.76
CA GLY A 65 2.61 -8.74 14.20
C GLY A 65 1.25 -9.13 14.78
N CYS A 66 0.90 -10.43 14.82
CA CYS A 66 -0.36 -10.93 15.39
C CYS A 66 -0.21 -11.61 16.77
N ASN A 67 1.02 -11.69 17.31
CA ASN A 67 1.32 -12.45 18.54
C ASN A 67 0.57 -11.95 19.78
N TYR A 68 0.13 -10.70 19.78
CA TYR A 68 -0.51 -10.03 20.92
C TYR A 68 -1.95 -9.58 20.63
N GLY A 69 -2.54 -10.05 19.53
CA GLY A 69 -3.90 -9.66 19.13
C GLY A 69 -4.02 -9.39 17.64
N PRO A 70 -5.05 -8.62 17.22
CA PRO A 70 -5.23 -8.24 15.82
C PRO A 70 -4.03 -7.45 15.26
N PRO A 71 -3.78 -7.52 13.95
CA PRO A 71 -2.70 -6.77 13.30
C PRO A 71 -2.77 -5.27 13.62
N TYR A 72 -1.61 -4.64 13.82
CA TYR A 72 -1.51 -3.18 14.04
C TYR A 72 -2.18 -2.38 12.92
N GLU A 73 -2.16 -2.90 11.70
CA GLU A 73 -2.84 -2.34 10.52
C GLU A 73 -4.32 -2.00 10.77
N TRP A 74 -5.03 -2.77 11.61
CA TRP A 74 -6.43 -2.51 11.96
C TRP A 74 -6.62 -1.19 12.70
N GLN A 75 -5.63 -0.79 13.50
CA GLN A 75 -5.64 0.49 14.22
C GLN A 75 -5.38 1.64 13.26
N VAL A 76 -4.47 1.44 12.31
CA VAL A 76 -4.17 2.44 11.27
C VAL A 76 -5.39 2.66 10.39
N TYR A 77 -6.06 1.61 9.91
CA TYR A 77 -7.33 1.76 9.18
C TYR A 77 -8.44 2.38 10.02
N SER A 78 -8.50 2.15 11.33
CA SER A 78 -9.44 2.86 12.19
C SER A 78 -9.17 4.36 12.30
N ALA A 79 -7.91 4.79 12.23
CA ALA A 79 -7.52 6.20 12.26
C ALA A 79 -7.65 6.90 10.89
N LEU A 80 -7.39 6.17 9.81
CA LEU A 80 -7.34 6.69 8.43
C LEU A 80 -8.60 6.43 7.62
N GLY A 81 -9.41 5.43 7.97
CA GLY A 81 -10.52 4.93 7.17
C GLY A 81 -11.50 6.03 6.77
N GLY A 82 -11.82 6.10 5.48
CA GLY A 82 -12.68 7.14 4.91
C GLY A 82 -11.97 8.47 4.64
N SER A 83 -10.68 8.60 4.96
CA SER A 83 -9.85 9.70 4.45
C SER A 83 -9.72 9.59 2.93
N HIS A 84 -9.50 10.73 2.27
CA HIS A 84 -9.29 10.78 0.82
C HIS A 84 -8.16 9.82 0.39
N GLY A 85 -8.49 8.95 -0.57
CA GLY A 85 -7.61 7.90 -1.11
C GLY A 85 -7.20 6.81 -0.12
N VAL A 86 -7.98 6.55 0.94
CA VAL A 86 -7.80 5.36 1.78
C VAL A 86 -9.09 4.52 1.74
N PRO A 87 -9.04 3.23 1.36
CA PRO A 87 -10.24 2.40 1.31
C PRO A 87 -10.84 2.22 2.70
N ARG A 88 -12.16 2.08 2.74
CA ARG A 88 -12.90 1.81 3.98
C ARG A 88 -12.78 0.35 4.37
N VAL A 89 -12.67 0.12 5.67
CA VAL A 89 -12.91 -1.19 6.29
C VAL A 89 -14.35 -1.20 6.79
N HIS A 90 -15.20 -2.04 6.19
CA HIS A 90 -16.61 -2.17 6.56
C HIS A 90 -16.81 -3.00 7.81
N PHE A 91 -16.10 -4.12 7.88
CA PHE A 91 -16.16 -5.06 8.99
C PHE A 91 -14.77 -5.60 9.27
N LYS A 92 -14.50 -5.93 10.52
CA LYS A 92 -13.31 -6.64 10.92
C LYS A 92 -13.61 -7.54 12.10
N GLY A 93 -12.99 -8.71 12.14
CA GLY A 93 -13.19 -9.65 13.23
C GLY A 93 -12.36 -10.90 13.04
N ARG A 94 -12.53 -11.86 13.94
CA ARG A 94 -11.82 -13.13 13.90
C ARG A 94 -12.78 -14.24 13.48
N GLN A 95 -12.32 -15.10 12.58
CA GLN A 95 -13.02 -16.35 12.24
C GLN A 95 -11.99 -17.48 12.21
N GLY A 96 -12.18 -18.46 13.09
CA GLY A 96 -11.17 -19.50 13.33
C GLY A 96 -9.83 -18.89 13.75
N ASP A 97 -8.75 -19.31 13.09
CA ASP A 97 -7.39 -18.83 13.34
C ASP A 97 -6.99 -17.58 12.53
N TYR A 98 -7.95 -16.93 11.87
CA TYR A 98 -7.70 -15.78 11.00
C TYR A 98 -8.34 -14.51 11.54
N TYR A 99 -7.55 -13.43 11.53
CA TYR A 99 -8.05 -12.07 11.55
C TYR A 99 -8.47 -11.69 10.13
N VAL A 100 -9.68 -11.18 9.99
CA VAL A 100 -10.30 -10.86 8.70
C VAL A 100 -10.74 -9.40 8.67
N MET A 101 -10.39 -8.69 7.60
CA MET A 101 -10.97 -7.39 7.24
C MET A 101 -11.81 -7.52 5.98
N VAL A 102 -12.99 -6.93 6.00
CA VAL A 102 -13.89 -6.74 4.85
C VAL A 102 -13.77 -5.28 4.43
N MET A 103 -13.31 -5.04 3.20
CA MET A 103 -12.89 -3.72 2.73
C MET A 103 -13.54 -3.38 1.39
N ASP A 104 -13.49 -2.09 1.03
CA ASP A 104 -13.86 -1.63 -0.32
C ASP A 104 -13.14 -2.50 -1.37
N MET A 105 -13.89 -2.97 -2.36
CA MET A 105 -13.30 -3.61 -3.54
C MET A 105 -12.74 -2.51 -4.46
N LEU A 106 -11.49 -2.67 -4.89
CA LEU A 106 -10.79 -1.72 -5.75
C LEU A 106 -10.43 -2.33 -7.11
N GLY A 107 -9.96 -1.49 -8.02
CA GLY A 107 -9.48 -1.84 -9.34
C GLY A 107 -8.00 -2.26 -9.35
N PRO A 108 -7.36 -2.23 -10.54
CA PRO A 108 -5.96 -2.62 -10.71
C PRO A 108 -5.00 -1.67 -9.97
N SER A 109 -3.83 -2.19 -9.58
CA SER A 109 -2.75 -1.36 -9.05
C SER A 109 -2.07 -0.54 -10.16
N LEU A 110 -1.29 0.48 -9.81
CA LEU A 110 -0.45 1.19 -10.77
C LEU A 110 0.61 0.27 -11.38
N TRP A 111 1.04 -0.77 -10.65
CA TRP A 111 1.90 -1.82 -11.20
C TRP A 111 1.20 -2.60 -12.33
N ASP A 112 -0.06 -2.98 -12.13
CA ASP A 112 -0.85 -3.69 -13.14
C ASP A 112 -1.10 -2.79 -14.35
N ALA A 113 -1.52 -1.55 -14.12
CA ALA A 113 -1.73 -0.55 -15.17
C ALA A 113 -0.45 -0.30 -15.99
N TRP A 114 0.70 -0.15 -15.33
CA TRP A 114 1.98 0.05 -15.99
C TRP A 114 2.37 -1.16 -16.87
N ASN A 115 2.14 -2.39 -16.41
CA ASN A 115 2.39 -3.59 -17.21
C ASN A 115 1.43 -3.69 -18.41
N SER A 116 0.16 -3.31 -18.23
CA SER A 116 -0.83 -3.29 -19.32
C SER A 116 -0.55 -2.19 -20.34
N SER A 117 0.13 -1.11 -19.97
CA SER A 117 0.52 -0.01 -20.85
C SER A 117 1.87 -0.20 -21.56
N GLY A 118 2.37 -1.45 -21.65
CA GLY A 118 3.64 -1.72 -22.32
C GLY A 118 4.86 -1.24 -21.53
N GLN A 119 4.76 -1.20 -20.21
CA GLN A 119 5.88 -0.90 -19.30
C GLN A 119 6.41 0.54 -19.38
N ALA A 120 5.52 1.47 -19.74
CA ALA A 120 5.78 2.91 -19.64
C ALA A 120 4.47 3.67 -19.42
N MET A 121 4.55 4.82 -18.75
CA MET A 121 3.44 5.77 -18.63
C MET A 121 3.87 7.14 -19.15
N SER A 122 2.94 7.84 -19.82
CA SER A 122 3.21 9.18 -20.34
C SER A 122 3.44 10.18 -19.20
N SER A 123 4.11 11.30 -19.51
CA SER A 123 4.38 12.35 -18.53
C SER A 123 3.10 12.92 -17.92
N GLU A 124 2.04 13.05 -18.71
CA GLU A 124 0.73 13.55 -18.27
C GLU A 124 0.09 12.58 -17.25
N MET A 125 0.13 11.28 -17.53
CA MET A 125 -0.40 10.27 -16.62
C MET A 125 0.39 10.25 -15.30
N VAL A 126 1.73 10.30 -15.38
CA VAL A 126 2.60 10.33 -14.20
C VAL A 126 2.38 11.61 -13.39
N ALA A 127 2.18 12.76 -14.02
CA ALA A 127 1.86 14.02 -13.34
C ALA A 127 0.52 13.95 -12.60
N CYS A 128 -0.53 13.41 -13.22
CA CYS A 128 -1.82 13.18 -12.56
C CYS A 128 -1.69 12.24 -11.35
N ILE A 129 -0.94 11.14 -11.50
CA ILE A 129 -0.65 10.22 -10.40
C ILE A 129 0.10 10.93 -9.28
N ALA A 130 1.08 11.78 -9.60
CA ALA A 130 1.86 12.53 -8.62
C ALA A 130 0.97 13.44 -7.76
N VAL A 131 0.12 14.24 -8.40
CA VAL A 131 -0.80 15.18 -7.71
C VAL A 131 -1.74 14.43 -6.75
N GLU A 132 -2.37 13.36 -7.24
CA GLU A 132 -3.28 12.56 -6.42
C GLU A 132 -2.52 11.84 -5.28
N SER A 133 -1.37 11.23 -5.56
CA SER A 133 -0.55 10.53 -4.56
C SER A 133 -0.06 11.46 -3.45
N ILE A 134 0.35 12.69 -3.78
CA ILE A 134 0.74 13.71 -2.80
C ILE A 134 -0.47 14.08 -1.92
N SER A 135 -1.63 14.28 -2.53
CA SER A 135 -2.87 14.59 -1.80
C SER A 135 -3.26 13.48 -0.81
N ILE A 136 -3.10 12.22 -1.22
CA ILE A 136 -3.36 11.06 -0.36
C ILE A 136 -2.35 11.00 0.80
N LEU A 137 -1.05 11.11 0.51
CA LEU A 137 0.00 11.10 1.53
C LEU A 137 -0.17 12.26 2.51
N GLU A 138 -0.54 13.45 2.03
CA GLU A 138 -0.86 14.59 2.91
C GLU A 138 -1.96 14.23 3.92
N LYS A 139 -3.03 13.54 3.50
CA LYS A 139 -4.08 13.10 4.43
C LYS A 139 -3.59 12.06 5.41
N VAL A 140 -2.83 11.06 4.97
CA VAL A 140 -2.20 10.07 5.85
C VAL A 140 -1.31 10.76 6.90
N HIS A 141 -0.49 11.70 6.44
CA HIS A 141 0.43 12.48 7.28
C HIS A 141 -0.32 13.36 8.27
N SER A 142 -1.40 14.03 7.85
CA SER A 142 -2.23 14.88 8.73
C SER A 142 -2.80 14.11 9.93
N LYS A 143 -3.12 12.83 9.73
CA LYS A 143 -3.59 11.90 10.77
C LYS A 143 -2.47 11.34 11.65
N GLY A 144 -1.23 11.72 11.41
CA GLY A 144 -0.07 11.39 12.23
C GLY A 144 0.69 10.13 11.82
N TYR A 145 0.38 9.57 10.65
CA TYR A 145 0.99 8.35 10.16
C TYR A 145 1.89 8.61 8.96
N VAL A 146 2.95 7.82 8.84
CA VAL A 146 3.69 7.61 7.58
C VAL A 146 3.33 6.24 7.06
N HIS A 147 3.28 6.08 5.74
CA HIS A 147 2.92 4.82 5.09
C HIS A 147 4.05 3.78 5.20
N GLY A 148 5.28 4.19 4.87
CA GLY A 148 6.49 3.36 5.03
C GLY A 148 6.75 2.33 3.91
N ASP A 149 5.82 2.13 2.98
CA ASP A 149 6.01 1.25 1.81
C ASP A 149 5.34 1.80 0.54
N VAL A 150 5.64 3.05 0.19
CA VAL A 150 5.12 3.71 -1.01
C VAL A 150 5.74 3.08 -2.27
N LYS A 151 4.90 2.51 -3.14
CA LYS A 151 5.30 1.81 -4.38
C LYS A 151 4.11 1.63 -5.33
N PRO A 152 4.31 1.34 -6.62
CA PRO A 152 3.23 1.15 -7.59
C PRO A 152 2.17 0.12 -7.17
N GLU A 153 2.58 -0.97 -6.52
CA GLU A 153 1.70 -2.06 -6.10
C GLU A 153 0.70 -1.66 -5.01
N ASN A 154 1.02 -0.62 -4.22
CA ASN A 154 0.19 -0.16 -3.11
C ASN A 154 -0.73 1.02 -3.48
N PHE A 155 -0.64 1.52 -4.72
CA PHE A 155 -1.59 2.48 -5.25
C PHE A 155 -2.54 1.77 -6.21
N LEU A 156 -3.83 1.73 -5.87
CA LEU A 156 -4.88 1.08 -6.65
C LEU A 156 -5.85 2.11 -7.23
N LEU A 157 -6.32 1.84 -8.43
CA LEU A 157 -7.42 2.58 -9.04
C LEU A 157 -8.77 2.14 -8.45
N GLY A 158 -9.81 2.95 -8.62
CA GLY A 158 -11.17 2.53 -8.31
C GLY A 158 -11.66 1.43 -9.24
N GLN A 159 -12.82 0.84 -8.92
CA GLN A 159 -13.35 -0.26 -9.72
C GLN A 159 -13.63 0.17 -11.18
N PRO A 160 -13.29 -0.66 -12.17
CA PRO A 160 -13.61 -0.39 -13.57
C PRO A 160 -15.12 -0.20 -13.79
N ALA A 161 -15.50 0.63 -14.77
CA ALA A 161 -16.89 0.93 -15.10
C ALA A 161 -17.70 1.53 -13.94
N THR A 162 -17.02 2.22 -13.01
CA THR A 162 -17.64 3.02 -11.95
C THR A 162 -17.20 4.48 -12.05
N PRO A 163 -17.95 5.45 -11.50
CA PRO A 163 -17.50 6.85 -11.44
C PRO A 163 -16.18 7.05 -10.66
N GLN A 164 -15.74 6.04 -9.89
CA GLN A 164 -14.50 6.06 -9.12
C GLN A 164 -13.32 5.43 -9.87
N GLU A 165 -13.50 4.90 -11.07
CA GLU A 165 -12.46 4.17 -11.83
C GLU A 165 -11.12 4.92 -11.91
N LYS A 166 -11.14 6.25 -12.03
CA LYS A 166 -9.94 7.09 -12.12
C LYS A 166 -9.40 7.59 -10.77
N LYS A 167 -10.09 7.30 -9.66
CA LYS A 167 -9.62 7.68 -8.31
C LYS A 167 -8.51 6.75 -7.86
N LEU A 168 -7.51 7.31 -7.19
CA LEU A 168 -6.39 6.56 -6.63
C LEU A 168 -6.62 6.29 -5.14
N TYR A 169 -6.16 5.13 -4.69
CA TYR A 169 -6.25 4.69 -3.30
C TYR A 169 -4.92 4.10 -2.87
N LEU A 170 -4.45 4.47 -1.68
CA LEU A 170 -3.29 3.89 -1.02
C LEU A 170 -3.73 2.75 -0.09
N VAL A 171 -3.15 1.57 -0.28
CA VAL A 171 -3.47 0.33 0.45
C VAL A 171 -2.24 -0.26 1.12
N ASP A 172 -2.46 -1.31 1.93
CA ASP A 172 -1.42 -2.03 2.68
C ASP A 172 -0.72 -1.17 3.75
N LEU A 173 -1.45 -0.89 4.83
CA LEU A 173 -0.99 -0.07 5.94
C LEU A 173 -0.20 -0.87 6.99
N GLY A 174 0.25 -2.09 6.65
CA GLY A 174 0.94 -2.99 7.57
C GLY A 174 2.31 -2.49 8.04
N LEU A 175 2.94 -1.59 7.28
CA LEU A 175 4.21 -0.94 7.64
C LEU A 175 4.05 0.49 8.14
N ALA A 176 2.82 1.00 8.22
CA ALA A 176 2.58 2.36 8.66
C ALA A 176 3.03 2.56 10.10
N THR A 177 3.60 3.72 10.40
CA THR A 177 4.07 4.08 11.76
C THR A 177 3.68 5.51 12.09
N LYS A 178 3.66 5.87 13.37
CA LYS A 178 3.38 7.25 13.78
C LYS A 178 4.62 8.10 13.61
N TRP A 179 4.49 9.29 13.01
CA TRP A 179 5.55 10.30 12.96
C TRP A 179 5.37 11.41 14.00
N LYS A 180 4.20 11.46 14.64
CA LYS A 180 3.92 12.35 15.79
C LYS A 180 3.34 11.57 16.97
N ASP A 181 3.66 12.03 18.16
CA ASP A 181 3.17 11.46 19.42
C ASP A 181 1.73 11.92 19.75
N THR A 182 1.23 11.56 20.93
CA THR A 182 -0.10 11.96 21.41
C THR A 182 -0.23 13.45 21.71
N ASN A 183 0.90 14.13 21.93
CA ASN A 183 0.97 15.58 22.17
C ASN A 183 1.10 16.37 20.86
N GLY A 184 1.11 15.67 19.72
CA GLY A 184 1.32 16.26 18.40
C GLY A 184 2.76 16.65 18.10
N GLN A 185 3.71 16.31 18.98
CA GLN A 185 5.13 16.53 18.77
C GLN A 185 5.72 15.46 17.85
N HIS A 186 6.77 15.82 17.11
CA HIS A 186 7.46 14.84 16.27
C HIS A 186 8.08 13.75 17.14
N VAL A 187 7.99 12.49 16.71
CA VAL A 187 8.63 11.36 17.42
C VAL A 187 10.14 11.55 17.50
N GLU A 188 10.75 11.02 18.56
CA GLU A 188 12.20 11.09 18.74
C GLU A 188 12.96 10.35 17.62
N TYR A 189 14.13 10.89 17.30
CA TYR A 189 15.04 10.25 16.37
C TYR A 189 15.68 9.02 17.03
N ASP A 190 15.68 7.91 16.28
CA ASP A 190 16.39 6.68 16.59
C ASP A 190 17.00 6.14 15.29
N GLN A 191 18.03 5.33 15.41
CA GLN A 191 18.67 4.66 14.28
C GLN A 191 19.06 3.22 14.65
N ARG A 192 18.50 2.28 13.90
CA ARG A 192 18.74 0.83 14.07
C ARG A 192 19.16 0.24 12.73
N PRO A 193 20.46 0.28 12.37
CA PRO A 193 20.95 -0.11 11.05
C PRO A 193 20.54 -1.52 10.60
N ASP A 194 20.36 -2.44 11.55
CA ASP A 194 19.96 -3.83 11.27
C ASP A 194 18.45 -4.01 10.98
N VAL A 195 17.65 -2.95 11.12
CA VAL A 195 16.19 -2.98 10.98
C VAL A 195 15.77 -2.22 9.72
N PHE A 196 15.74 -2.93 8.60
CA PHE A 196 15.13 -2.43 7.36
C PHE A 196 13.67 -2.89 7.23
N ARG A 197 12.80 -1.98 6.76
CA ARG A 197 11.41 -2.27 6.41
C ARG A 197 11.05 -1.59 5.09
N GLY A 198 10.08 -2.17 4.37
CA GLY A 198 9.60 -1.68 3.09
C GLY A 198 10.29 -2.33 1.88
N THR A 199 9.99 -1.81 0.71
CA THR A 199 10.48 -2.36 -0.56
C THR A 199 11.80 -1.70 -0.97
N VAL A 200 12.91 -2.45 -0.91
CA VAL A 200 14.30 -1.97 -1.22
C VAL A 200 14.38 -1.03 -2.43
N ARG A 201 13.64 -1.35 -3.50
CA ARG A 201 13.66 -0.57 -4.74
C ARG A 201 13.20 0.88 -4.53
N TYR A 202 12.15 1.08 -3.73
CA TYR A 202 11.46 2.36 -3.56
C TYR A 202 11.72 3.02 -2.21
N ALA A 203 12.23 2.30 -1.20
CA ALA A 203 12.48 2.85 0.13
C ALA A 203 13.45 4.04 0.12
N SER A 204 13.30 4.99 1.04
CA SER A 204 14.23 6.11 1.19
C SER A 204 15.63 5.65 1.62
N VAL A 205 16.64 6.48 1.39
CA VAL A 205 18.00 6.30 1.96
C VAL A 205 17.93 6.18 3.48
N HIS A 206 17.06 6.95 4.14
CA HIS A 206 16.90 6.92 5.59
C HIS A 206 16.31 5.60 6.08
N ALA A 207 15.34 5.02 5.36
CA ALA A 207 14.82 3.70 5.64
C ALA A 207 15.89 2.61 5.50
N HIS A 208 16.77 2.71 4.48
CA HIS A 208 17.91 1.80 4.34
C HIS A 208 18.90 1.88 5.51
N LEU A 209 19.07 3.07 6.10
CA LEU A 209 19.95 3.30 7.24
C LEU A 209 19.30 2.97 8.59
N GLY A 210 18.07 2.46 8.58
CA GLY A 210 17.32 2.09 9.79
C GLY A 210 16.92 3.28 10.66
N ARG A 211 16.82 4.49 10.09
CA ARG A 211 16.45 5.70 10.82
C ARG A 211 14.95 5.76 11.07
N THR A 212 14.53 6.45 12.13
CA THR A 212 13.10 6.72 12.40
C THR A 212 12.42 7.30 11.16
N ALA A 213 11.36 6.62 10.70
CA ALA A 213 10.59 7.03 9.54
C ALA A 213 9.83 8.33 9.83
N SER A 214 9.84 9.24 8.85
CA SER A 214 9.07 10.47 8.88
C SER A 214 8.47 10.77 7.50
N ARG A 215 7.71 11.87 7.42
CA ARG A 215 6.96 12.25 6.21
C ARG A 215 7.83 12.36 4.96
N ARG A 216 9.10 12.73 5.12
CA ARG A 216 10.07 12.83 4.01
C ARG A 216 10.30 11.49 3.32
N ASP A 217 10.22 10.39 4.06
CA ASP A 217 10.53 9.06 3.57
C ASP A 217 9.48 8.56 2.57
N ASP A 218 8.20 8.87 2.84
CA ASP A 218 7.11 8.59 1.90
C ASP A 218 7.24 9.42 0.62
N LEU A 219 7.65 10.70 0.72
CA LEU A 219 7.83 11.57 -0.43
C LEU A 219 9.05 11.18 -1.29
N GLU A 220 10.16 10.80 -0.66
CA GLU A 220 11.33 10.26 -1.37
C GLU A 220 10.97 8.95 -2.09
N SER A 221 10.21 8.07 -1.42
CA SER A 221 9.75 6.82 -2.01
C SER A 221 8.75 7.05 -3.16
N LEU A 222 7.89 8.08 -3.04
CA LEU A 222 7.00 8.51 -4.13
C LEU A 222 7.80 9.01 -5.33
N ALA A 223 8.85 9.82 -5.13
CA ALA A 223 9.69 10.28 -6.24
C ALA A 223 10.31 9.10 -7.01
N TYR A 224 10.84 8.10 -6.31
CA TYR A 224 11.36 6.88 -6.95
C TYR A 224 10.27 6.08 -7.66
N THR A 225 9.07 6.03 -7.09
CA THR A 225 7.90 5.39 -7.69
C THR A 225 7.49 6.06 -9.00
N LEU A 226 7.41 7.39 -9.03
CA LEU A 226 7.04 8.16 -10.22
C LEU A 226 8.09 8.06 -11.34
N ILE A 227 9.38 8.16 -10.99
CA ILE A 227 10.48 7.95 -11.93
C ILE A 227 10.40 6.54 -12.53
N PHE A 228 10.12 5.53 -11.71
CA PHE A 228 9.95 4.16 -12.19
C PHE A 228 8.76 4.03 -13.14
N LEU A 229 7.58 4.58 -12.82
CA LEU A 229 6.41 4.53 -13.69
C LEU A 229 6.67 5.20 -15.04
N HIS A 230 7.42 6.31 -15.03
CA HIS A 230 7.75 7.04 -16.25
C HIS A 230 8.82 6.34 -17.11
N ARG A 231 9.89 5.83 -16.48
CA ARG A 231 11.08 5.30 -17.20
C ARG A 231 11.14 3.79 -17.33
N GLY A 232 10.29 3.10 -16.58
CA GLY A 232 10.27 1.64 -16.42
C GLY A 232 11.43 1.05 -15.61
N ARG A 233 12.39 1.87 -15.18
CA ARG A 233 13.56 1.42 -14.41
C ARG A 233 14.14 2.48 -13.48
N LEU A 234 14.91 2.01 -12.49
CA LEU A 234 15.73 2.82 -11.58
C LEU A 234 17.20 2.37 -11.67
N SER A 235 18.14 3.29 -11.45
CA SER A 235 19.58 3.07 -11.61
C SER A 235 20.20 2.08 -10.61
N TRP A 236 19.43 1.65 -9.61
CA TRP A 236 19.81 0.69 -8.57
C TRP A 236 19.01 -0.63 -8.63
N GLN A 237 18.49 -0.99 -9.80
CA GLN A 237 17.94 -2.33 -10.02
C GLN A 237 19.05 -3.36 -10.33
N GLY A 238 18.76 -4.65 -10.12
CA GLY A 238 19.67 -5.76 -10.45
C GLY A 238 20.54 -6.28 -9.31
N TYR A 239 20.65 -5.57 -8.18
CA TYR A 239 21.37 -6.08 -7.01
C TYR A 239 20.66 -7.29 -6.36
N GLN A 240 21.45 -8.28 -5.96
CA GLN A 240 21.02 -9.54 -5.34
C GLN A 240 21.86 -9.86 -4.09
N GLY A 241 21.44 -10.86 -3.31
CA GLY A 241 22.10 -11.29 -2.08
C GLY A 241 21.76 -10.46 -0.85
N ASP A 242 22.32 -10.84 0.29
CA ASP A 242 21.99 -10.26 1.61
C ASP A 242 22.39 -8.78 1.72
N ASN A 243 23.49 -8.39 1.06
CA ASN A 243 23.98 -7.01 1.03
C ASN A 243 23.22 -6.11 0.05
N LYS A 244 22.16 -6.61 -0.60
CA LYS A 244 21.39 -5.87 -1.61
C LYS A 244 20.89 -4.52 -1.08
N SER A 245 20.35 -4.48 0.14
CA SER A 245 19.82 -3.24 0.73
C SER A 245 20.92 -2.16 0.85
N TYR A 246 22.10 -2.57 1.33
CA TYR A 246 23.27 -1.70 1.46
C TYR A 246 23.78 -1.19 0.10
N LEU A 247 23.89 -2.07 -0.90
CA LEU A 247 24.34 -1.68 -2.25
C LEU A 247 23.38 -0.69 -2.92
N VAL A 248 22.08 -0.92 -2.77
CA VAL A 248 21.04 0.01 -3.26
C VAL A 248 21.13 1.35 -2.54
N CYS A 249 21.30 1.36 -1.22
CA CYS A 249 21.47 2.59 -0.44
C CYS A 249 22.69 3.39 -0.92
N LYS A 250 23.84 2.75 -1.07
CA LYS A 250 25.07 3.39 -1.57
C LYS A 250 24.85 3.96 -2.97
N LYS A 251 24.18 3.22 -3.85
CA LYS A 251 23.88 3.67 -5.21
C LYS A 251 22.95 4.90 -5.21
N LYS A 252 21.89 4.89 -4.39
CA LYS A 252 20.97 6.04 -4.21
C LYS A 252 21.72 7.29 -3.78
N MET A 253 22.55 7.19 -2.74
CA MET A 253 23.35 8.32 -2.23
C MET A 253 24.35 8.86 -3.25
N SER A 254 24.88 8.01 -4.13
CA SER A 254 25.81 8.42 -5.20
C SER A 254 25.13 8.92 -6.48
N THR A 255 23.81 8.79 -6.61
CA THR A 255 23.10 9.15 -7.83
C THR A 255 22.54 10.57 -7.69
N SER A 256 23.02 11.48 -8.54
CA SER A 256 22.52 12.85 -8.52
C SER A 256 21.10 12.94 -9.14
N PRO A 257 20.32 13.99 -8.80
CA PRO A 257 19.01 14.23 -9.41
C PRO A 257 19.04 14.26 -10.94
N GLU A 258 20.10 14.83 -11.54
CA GLU A 258 20.27 14.95 -12.99
C GLU A 258 20.48 13.58 -13.66
N ILE A 259 21.09 12.63 -12.95
CA ILE A 259 21.26 11.25 -13.43
C ILE A 259 19.93 10.48 -13.32
N LEU A 260 19.16 10.74 -12.24
CA LEU A 260 17.85 10.15 -12.02
C LEU A 260 16.83 10.62 -13.06
N VAL A 261 16.90 11.91 -13.39
CA VAL A 261 16.06 12.58 -14.37
C VAL A 261 16.97 13.35 -15.34
N PRO A 262 17.53 12.69 -16.37
CA PRO A 262 18.23 13.35 -17.45
C PRO A 262 17.18 14.14 -18.25
N THR A 263 17.05 15.42 -17.91
CA THR A 263 16.45 16.50 -18.72
C THR A 263 15.00 16.36 -19.21
N ALA A 264 14.24 15.33 -18.84
CA ALA A 264 12.84 15.14 -19.28
C ALA A 264 11.74 15.51 -18.26
N LEU A 265 12.07 15.86 -17.01
CA LEU A 265 11.09 16.42 -16.05
C LEU A 265 11.46 17.84 -15.62
N HIS A 266 11.53 18.77 -16.59
CA HIS A 266 11.42 20.21 -16.30
C HIS A 266 10.01 20.62 -15.79
N LEU A 267 9.13 19.65 -15.50
CA LEU A 267 7.78 19.86 -14.98
C LEU A 267 7.73 20.46 -13.55
N PHE A 268 8.85 20.47 -12.82
CA PHE A 268 8.92 21.03 -11.46
C PHE A 268 9.83 22.25 -11.30
N SER A 269 10.46 22.74 -12.36
CA SER A 269 11.35 23.92 -12.28
C SER A 269 10.61 25.27 -12.42
N ASN A 270 9.28 25.25 -12.51
CA ASN A 270 8.44 26.45 -12.66
C ASN A 270 7.33 26.56 -11.60
N PHE A 271 7.49 25.91 -10.43
CA PHE A 271 6.66 26.13 -9.25
C PHE A 271 7.52 26.44 -8.04
#